data_AF-A0A3R8JN85-F1
#
_entry.id   AF-A0A3R8JN85-F1
#
_cell.length_a   1.000
_cell.length_b   1.000
_cell.length_c   1.000
_cell.angle_alpha   90.00
_cell.angle_beta   90.00
_cell.angle_gamma   90.00
#
_symmetry.space_group_name_H-M   'P 1'
#
loop_
_entity.id
_entity.type
_entity.pdbx_description
1 polymer ?
#
loop_
_entity_poly.entity_id
_entity_poly.type
_entity_poly.pdbx_seq_one_letter_code
_entity_poly.pdbx_strand_id
1 'polypeptide(L)'
;MKGIIVNIQNGENDNPSDGKKKSQNVLISMVEELLSEKDAVEKKRILADEYGMIMTAELEGRIQIMCNLSENIEERSIRRERLNAIKRMIKANITRAQLLSMGYTEAEYKKAESSLYANV
;
A
#
# COMPACT_ATOMS: atom_id res chain seq x y z
N MET A 1 25.49 4.20 21.45
CA MET A 1 24.88 4.93 20.32
C MET A 1 23.73 5.76 20.86
N LYS A 2 23.70 7.07 20.57
CA LYS A 2 22.51 7.89 20.82
C LYS A 2 21.67 7.86 19.55
N GLY A 3 20.44 7.37 19.63
CA GLY A 3 19.46 7.42 18.53
C GLY A 3 18.58 8.66 18.65
N ILE A 4 18.12 9.18 17.51
CA ILE A 4 17.09 10.21 17.44
C ILE A 4 15.82 9.54 16.90
N ILE A 5 14.71 9.71 17.62
CA ILE A 5 13.39 9.26 17.16
C ILE A 5 12.69 10.45 16.54
N VAL A 6 12.26 10.31 15.29
CA VAL A 6 11.46 11.31 14.57
C VAL A 6 10.08 10.70 14.36
N ASN A 7 9.04 11.42 14.81
CA ASN A 7 7.66 11.03 14.56
C ASN A 7 7.20 11.63 13.22
N ILE A 8 6.54 10.82 12.40
CA ILE A 8 6.08 11.19 11.05
C ILE A 8 4.56 11.05 11.04
N GLN A 9 3.86 12.10 10.61
CA GLN A 9 2.40 12.08 10.53
C GLN A 9 1.96 11.41 9.23
N ASN A 10 1.06 10.43 9.33
CA ASN A 10 0.40 9.85 8.16
C ASN A 10 -0.91 10.59 7.92
N GLY A 11 -0.95 11.48 6.92
CA GLY A 11 -2.03 12.43 6.67
C GLY A 11 -3.34 11.84 6.13
N GLU A 12 -3.65 10.59 6.47
CA GLU A 12 -4.89 9.87 6.10
C GLU A 12 -6.02 10.01 7.13
N ASN A 13 -5.71 10.34 8.38
CA ASN A 13 -6.66 10.26 9.50
C ASN A 13 -7.26 11.60 9.95
N ASP A 14 -7.02 12.69 9.23
CA ASP A 14 -7.55 14.00 9.60
C ASP A 14 -8.92 14.21 8.96
N ASN A 15 -9.96 14.45 9.78
CA ASN A 15 -11.27 14.86 9.29
C ASN A 15 -11.11 16.03 8.30
N PRO A 16 -11.83 16.06 7.16
CA PRO A 16 -11.65 17.06 6.10
C PRO A 16 -11.84 18.52 6.55
N SER A 17 -12.37 18.73 7.76
CA SER A 17 -12.54 20.02 8.42
C SER A 17 -11.32 20.53 9.21
N ASP A 18 -10.33 19.69 9.51
CA ASP A 18 -9.07 20.08 10.15
C ASP A 18 -7.98 20.05 9.06
N GLY A 19 -7.69 21.21 8.47
CA GLY A 19 -6.73 21.28 7.36
C GLY A 19 -5.39 20.64 7.74
N LYS A 20 -4.82 19.82 6.83
CA LYS A 20 -3.52 19.16 7.00
C LYS A 20 -2.49 20.12 7.61
N LYS A 21 -2.16 19.94 8.89
CA LYS A 21 -1.09 20.71 9.52
C LYS A 21 0.23 20.07 9.12
N LYS A 22 0.90 20.67 8.12
CA LYS A 22 2.28 20.30 7.78
C LYS A 22 3.16 20.38 9.02
N SER A 23 4.10 19.45 9.14
CA SER A 23 5.10 19.51 10.20
C SER A 23 5.84 20.85 10.16
N GLN A 24 6.04 21.47 11.34
CA GLN A 24 6.77 22.74 11.44
C GLN A 24 8.20 22.64 10.88
N ASN A 25 8.79 21.44 10.93
CA ASN A 25 10.08 21.17 10.32
C ASN A 25 9.90 20.78 8.84
N VAL A 26 10.56 21.54 7.95
CA VAL A 26 10.49 21.35 6.49
C VAL A 26 10.96 19.96 6.07
N LEU A 27 12.06 19.45 6.65
CA LEU A 27 12.60 18.13 6.32
C LEU A 27 11.65 17.01 6.74
N ILE A 28 10.98 17.16 7.88
CA ILE A 28 9.97 16.19 8.32
C ILE A 28 8.77 16.23 7.36
N SER A 29 8.31 17.42 6.97
CA SER A 29 7.23 17.56 5.97
C SER A 29 7.58 16.93 4.62
N MET A 30 8.84 17.03 4.18
CA MET A 30 9.31 16.38 2.96
C MET A 30 9.25 14.85 3.05
N VAL A 31 9.63 14.29 4.20
CA VAL A 31 9.56 12.84 4.43
C VAL A 31 8.11 12.38 4.53
N GLU A 32 7.23 13.14 5.20
CA GLU A 32 5.78 12.90 5.25
C GLU A 32 5.18 12.88 3.84
N GLU A 33 5.57 13.83 2.98
CA GLU A 33 5.12 13.90 1.60
C GLU A 33 5.61 12.69 0.78
N LEU A 34 6.89 12.32 0.93
CA LEU A 34 7.49 11.18 0.24
C LEU A 34 6.84 9.84 0.62
N LEU A 35 6.47 9.68 1.89
CA LEU A 35 5.85 8.47 2.44
C LEU A 35 4.31 8.44 2.32
N SER A 36 3.69 9.52 1.84
CA SER A 36 2.24 9.58 1.64
C SER A 36 1.73 8.57 0.60
N GLU A 37 0.43 8.30 0.56
CA GLU A 37 -0.17 7.39 -0.42
C GLU A 37 -0.32 7.98 -1.84
N LYS A 38 0.22 9.17 -2.08
CA LYS A 38 0.18 9.81 -3.40
C LYS A 38 1.00 9.02 -4.42
N ASP A 39 0.66 9.20 -5.68
CA ASP A 39 1.40 8.58 -6.78
C ASP A 39 2.81 9.18 -6.93
N ALA A 40 3.69 8.44 -7.61
CA ALA A 40 5.08 8.84 -7.78
C ALA A 40 5.23 10.16 -8.56
N VAL A 41 4.32 10.49 -9.48
CA VAL A 41 4.34 11.73 -10.27
C VAL A 41 3.95 12.91 -9.38
N GLU A 42 2.87 12.77 -8.61
CA GLU A 42 2.43 13.82 -7.68
C GLU A 42 3.48 14.10 -6.60
N LYS A 43 4.11 13.06 -6.03
CA LYS A 43 5.24 13.21 -5.10
C LYS A 43 6.39 14.00 -5.71
N LYS A 44 6.82 13.65 -6.93
CA LYS A 44 7.91 14.37 -7.63
C LYS A 44 7.55 15.84 -7.81
N ARG A 45 6.33 16.14 -8.26
CA ARG A 45 5.86 17.51 -8.45
C ARG A 45 5.90 18.30 -7.14
N ILE A 46 5.30 17.77 -6.08
CA ILE A 46 5.22 18.49 -4.79
C ILE A 46 6.62 18.71 -4.20
N LEU A 47 7.47 17.68 -4.25
CA LEU A 47 8.83 17.78 -3.74
C LEU A 47 9.69 18.80 -4.50
N ALA A 48 9.46 18.98 -5.81
CA ALA A 48 10.13 19.99 -6.62
C ALA A 48 9.53 21.40 -6.37
N ASP A 49 8.21 21.52 -6.52
CA ASP A 49 7.51 22.81 -6.56
C ASP A 49 7.41 23.46 -5.17
N GLU A 50 7.09 22.68 -4.13
CA GLU A 50 6.83 23.20 -2.78
C GLU A 50 8.07 23.18 -1.88
N TYR A 51 8.99 22.24 -2.12
CA TYR A 51 10.17 22.02 -1.27
C TYR A 51 11.50 22.31 -1.97
N GLY A 52 11.47 22.68 -3.27
CA GLY A 52 12.65 23.08 -4.02
C GLY A 52 13.67 21.97 -4.24
N MET A 53 13.27 20.69 -4.20
CA MET A 53 14.18 19.60 -4.50
C MET A 53 14.50 19.52 -5.98
N ILE A 54 15.79 19.40 -6.28
CA ILE A 54 16.27 19.12 -7.63
C ILE A 54 15.97 17.65 -7.96
N MET A 55 15.03 17.43 -8.88
CA MET A 55 14.68 16.10 -9.39
C MET A 55 15.76 15.63 -10.36
N THR A 56 16.79 14.97 -9.83
CA THR A 56 17.77 14.26 -10.66
C THR A 56 17.15 12.96 -11.17
N ALA A 57 17.63 12.46 -12.32
CA ALA A 57 17.18 11.18 -12.86
C ALA A 57 17.36 10.02 -11.86
N GLU A 58 18.40 10.06 -11.02
CA GLU A 58 18.61 9.08 -9.95
C GLU A 58 17.52 9.18 -8.87
N LEU A 59 17.25 10.40 -8.37
CA LEU A 59 16.26 10.62 -7.32
C LEU A 59 14.86 10.22 -7.81
N GLU A 60 14.48 10.62 -9.01
CA GLU A 60 13.23 10.22 -9.64
C GLU A 60 13.10 8.70 -9.78
N GLY A 61 14.18 8.05 -10.21
CA GLY A 61 14.24 6.58 -10.32
C GLY A 61 14.04 5.89 -8.97
N ARG A 62 14.66 6.40 -7.89
CA ARG A 62 14.50 5.85 -6.54
C ARG A 62 13.09 6.05 -5.99
N ILE A 63 12.48 7.22 -6.21
CA ILE A 63 11.08 7.48 -5.83
C ILE A 63 10.15 6.50 -6.56
N GLN A 64 10.38 6.29 -7.86
CA GLN A 64 9.57 5.36 -8.66
C GLN A 64 9.69 3.92 -8.16
N ILE A 65 10.92 3.44 -7.95
CA ILE A 65 11.17 2.08 -7.45
C ILE A 65 10.49 1.87 -6.09
N MET A 66 10.57 2.86 -5.20
CA MET A 66 9.93 2.80 -3.89
C MET A 66 8.40 2.70 -4.01
N CYS A 67 7.76 3.57 -4.81
CA CYS A 67 6.30 3.54 -4.96
C CYS A 67 5.82 2.22 -5.59
N ASN A 68 6.48 1.78 -6.67
CA ASN A 68 6.17 0.50 -7.32
C ASN A 68 6.33 -0.69 -6.36
N LEU A 69 7.33 -0.64 -5.47
CA LEU A 69 7.53 -1.69 -4.47
C LEU A 69 6.39 -1.69 -3.45
N SER A 70 5.98 -0.52 -2.94
CA SER A 70 4.84 -0.40 -2.01
C SER A 70 3.55 -0.95 -2.64
N GLU A 71 3.23 -0.54 -3.87
CA GLU A 71 2.08 -1.04 -4.62
C GLU A 71 2.13 -2.57 -4.79
N ASN A 72 3.30 -3.11 -5.16
CA ASN A 72 3.44 -4.56 -5.34
C ASN A 72 3.28 -5.32 -4.01
N ILE A 73 3.75 -4.76 -2.89
CA ILE A 73 3.57 -5.35 -1.56
C ILE A 73 2.09 -5.38 -1.19
N GLU A 74 1.38 -4.28 -1.42
CA GLU A 74 -0.05 -4.14 -1.14
C GLU A 74 -0.87 -5.13 -1.97
N GLU A 75 -0.68 -5.16 -3.29
CA GLU A 75 -1.35 -6.11 -4.19
C GLU A 75 -1.12 -7.56 -3.75
N ARG A 76 0.12 -7.90 -3.37
CA ARG A 76 0.46 -9.24 -2.85
C ARG A 76 -0.23 -9.51 -1.52
N SER A 77 -0.42 -8.51 -0.67
CA SER A 77 -1.14 -8.65 0.60
C SER A 77 -2.61 -8.93 0.36
N ILE A 78 -3.28 -8.09 -0.44
CA ILE A 78 -4.69 -8.22 -0.82
C ILE A 78 -4.94 -9.60 -1.46
N ARG A 79 -4.09 -10.02 -2.39
CA ARG A 79 -4.21 -11.33 -3.05
C ARG A 79 -4.06 -12.49 -2.06
N ARG A 80 -3.16 -12.39 -1.07
CA ARG A 80 -3.02 -13.40 -0.01
C ARG A 80 -4.25 -13.45 0.88
N GLU A 81 -4.79 -12.31 1.27
CA GLU A 81 -6.00 -12.22 2.10
C GLU A 81 -7.21 -12.79 1.40
N ARG A 82 -7.41 -12.47 0.12
CA ARG A 82 -8.49 -13.05 -0.70
C ARG A 82 -8.41 -14.58 -0.77
N LEU A 83 -7.22 -15.13 -0.99
CA LEU A 83 -7.02 -16.59 -0.96
C LEU A 83 -7.33 -17.18 0.42
N ASN A 84 -6.90 -16.53 1.51
CA ASN A 84 -7.20 -16.98 2.87
C ASN A 84 -8.69 -16.89 3.22
N ALA A 85 -9.41 -15.89 2.69
CA ALA A 85 -10.86 -15.79 2.82
C ALA A 85 -11.56 -16.97 2.13
N ILE A 86 -11.17 -17.28 0.89
CA ILE A 86 -11.70 -18.45 0.16
C ILE A 86 -11.44 -19.73 0.94
N LYS A 87 -10.22 -19.94 1.47
CA LYS A 87 -9.92 -21.13 2.27
C LYS A 87 -10.84 -21.29 3.49
N ARG A 88 -11.15 -20.19 4.18
CA ARG A 88 -12.08 -20.18 5.32
C ARG A 88 -13.51 -20.50 4.88
N MET A 89 -13.94 -19.98 3.74
CA MET A 89 -15.27 -20.23 3.18
C MET A 89 -15.45 -21.67 2.69
N ILE A 90 -14.43 -22.25 2.04
CA ILE A 90 -14.43 -23.68 1.66
C ILE A 90 -14.59 -24.56 2.90
N LYS A 91 -13.84 -24.27 3.98
CA LYS A 91 -13.97 -24.98 5.26
C LYS A 91 -15.35 -24.83 5.91
N ALA A 92 -16.06 -23.74 5.61
CA ALA A 92 -17.43 -23.49 6.04
C ALA A 92 -18.49 -24.07 5.07
N ASN A 93 -18.08 -24.94 4.13
CA ASN A 93 -18.94 -25.56 3.11
C ASN A 93 -19.63 -24.57 2.16
N ILE A 94 -19.07 -23.37 1.96
CA ILE A 94 -19.54 -22.47 0.91
C ILE A 94 -19.21 -23.07 -0.45
N THR A 95 -20.21 -23.12 -1.33
CA THR A 95 -20.06 -23.71 -2.66
C THR A 95 -19.27 -22.81 -3.60
N ARG A 96 -18.65 -23.42 -4.60
CA ARG A 96 -17.96 -22.71 -5.70
C ARG A 96 -18.86 -21.66 -6.37
N ALA A 97 -20.12 -22.00 -6.66
CA ALA A 97 -21.05 -21.07 -7.29
C ALA A 97 -21.32 -19.82 -6.44
N GLN A 98 -21.43 -19.99 -5.12
CA GLN A 98 -21.60 -18.87 -4.18
C GLN A 98 -20.35 -17.98 -4.14
N LEU A 99 -19.15 -18.55 -4.13
CA LEU A 99 -17.90 -17.78 -4.17
C LEU A 99 -17.78 -16.94 -5.44
N LEU A 100 -18.13 -17.51 -6.60
CA LEU A 100 -18.14 -16.76 -7.87
C LEU A 100 -19.16 -15.62 -7.83
N SER A 101 -20.35 -15.86 -7.25
CA SER A 101 -21.36 -14.82 -7.05
C SER A 101 -20.93 -13.72 -6.07
N MET A 102 -20.02 -14.01 -5.14
CA MET A 102 -19.42 -13.03 -4.21
C MET A 102 -18.27 -12.23 -4.83
N GLY A 103 -17.95 -12.44 -6.11
CA GLY A 103 -16.90 -11.71 -6.82
C GLY A 103 -15.50 -12.30 -6.68
N TYR A 104 -15.37 -13.57 -6.29
CA TYR A 104 -14.12 -14.31 -6.40
C TYR A 104 -13.99 -14.95 -7.78
N THR A 105 -12.75 -15.11 -8.24
CA THR A 105 -12.49 -15.72 -9.55
C THR A 105 -12.29 -17.22 -9.44
N GLU A 106 -12.53 -17.92 -10.55
CA GLU A 106 -12.26 -19.35 -10.66
C GLU A 106 -10.79 -19.71 -10.37
N ALA A 107 -9.86 -18.85 -10.81
CA ALA A 107 -8.44 -19.05 -10.56
C ALA A 107 -8.08 -18.92 -9.08
N GLU A 108 -8.69 -17.99 -8.35
CA GLU A 108 -8.51 -17.85 -6.91
C GLU A 108 -9.08 -19.06 -6.16
N TYR A 109 -10.26 -19.55 -6.57
CA TYR A 109 -10.88 -20.76 -6.01
C TYR A 109 -9.96 -21.98 -6.15
N LYS A 110 -9.56 -22.32 -7.39
CA LYS A 110 -8.71 -23.48 -7.68
C LYS A 110 -7.39 -23.42 -6.92
N LYS A 111 -6.80 -22.22 -6.81
CA LYS A 111 -5.54 -22.02 -6.07
C LYS A 111 -5.72 -22.20 -4.56
N ALA A 112 -6.84 -21.74 -4.01
CA ALA A 112 -7.16 -21.90 -2.60
C ALA A 112 -7.46 -23.36 -2.24
N GLU A 113 -8.27 -24.03 -3.07
CA GLU A 113 -8.64 -25.44 -2.96
C GLU A 113 -7.41 -26.36 -3.05
N SER A 114 -6.57 -26.19 -4.08
CA SER A 114 -5.34 -27.00 -4.22
C SER A 114 -4.40 -26.82 -3.04
N SER A 115 -4.24 -25.59 -2.53
CA SER A 115 -3.41 -25.31 -1.35
C SER A 115 -3.96 -25.90 -0.05
N LEU A 116 -5.27 -26.17 0.04
CA LEU A 116 -5.89 -26.80 1.21
C LEU A 116 -5.64 -28.31 1.23
N TYR A 117 -5.76 -28.95 0.07
CA TYR A 117 -5.66 -30.41 -0.07
C TYR A 117 -4.24 -30.91 -0.40
N ALA A 118 -3.30 -30.02 -0.74
CA ALA A 118 -1.89 -30.38 -0.94
C ALA A 118 -1.13 -30.71 0.37
N ASN A 119 -1.73 -30.47 1.54
CA ASN A 119 -1.16 -30.77 2.86
C ASN A 119 -1.85 -31.98 3.54
N VAL A 120 -2.46 -32.89 2.76
CA VAL A 120 -3.08 -34.13 3.25
C VAL A 120 -2.24 -35.33 2.82
#